data_AF-A0A8X6Q9D0-F1
#
_entry.id   AF-A0A8X6Q9D0-F1
#
_cell.length_a   1.000
_cell.length_b   1.000
_cell.length_c   1.000
_cell.angle_alpha   90.00
_cell.angle_beta   90.00
_cell.angle_gamma   90.00
#
_symmetry.space_group_name_H-M   'P 1'
#
loop_
_entity.id
_entity.type
_entity.pdbx_description
1 polymer ?
#
loop_
_entity_poly.entity_id
_entity_poly.type
_entity_poly.pdbx_seq_one_letter_code
_entity_poly.pdbx_strand_id
1 'polypeptide(L)'
;MSQNSQLTCYICVQRCESLSGIKDHLMVVHGIKDKKNFICRYCEKPFSKKFNLQRHIKSVHKVDVQQKIDLTGAESECPIEENCGDPMET
;
A
#
# COMPACT_ATOMS: atom_id res chain seq x y z
N MET A 1 -15.94 5.25 -18.03
CA MET A 1 -15.99 3.78 -18.00
C MET A 1 -15.21 3.32 -16.78
N SER A 2 -15.93 2.82 -15.77
CA SER A 2 -15.42 2.55 -14.43
C SER A 2 -14.37 1.43 -14.43
N GLN A 3 -13.32 1.59 -13.62
CA GLN A 3 -12.20 0.66 -13.52
C GLN A 3 -12.69 -0.74 -13.10
N ASN A 4 -12.72 -1.68 -14.05
CA ASN A 4 -12.93 -3.11 -13.80
C ASN A 4 -11.60 -3.72 -13.35
N SER A 5 -11.15 -3.34 -12.15
CA SER A 5 -10.00 -3.95 -11.48
C SER A 5 -10.33 -5.41 -11.22
N GLN A 6 -9.73 -6.28 -12.04
CA GLN A 6 -10.02 -7.70 -12.13
C GLN A 6 -9.99 -8.38 -10.76
N LEU A 7 -11.13 -8.91 -10.33
CA LEU A 7 -11.24 -9.71 -9.11
C LEU A 7 -10.90 -11.17 -9.36
N THR A 8 -9.77 -11.42 -10.01
CA THR A 8 -9.40 -12.74 -10.53
C THR A 8 -8.04 -13.13 -9.96
N CYS A 9 -7.93 -14.37 -9.46
CA CYS A 9 -6.66 -14.87 -8.93
C CYS A 9 -5.66 -15.05 -10.07
N TYR A 10 -4.45 -14.46 -9.98
CA TYR A 10 -3.45 -14.61 -11.04
C TYR A 10 -2.78 -16.01 -11.08
N ILE A 11 -3.00 -16.85 -10.07
CA ILE A 11 -2.38 -18.18 -9.95
C ILE A 11 -3.29 -19.25 -10.55
N CYS A 12 -4.58 -19.22 -10.21
CA CYS A 12 -5.55 -20.21 -10.67
C CYS A 12 -6.72 -19.64 -11.48
N VAL A 13 -6.70 -18.33 -11.78
CA VAL A 13 -7.69 -17.62 -12.61
C VAL A 13 -9.12 -17.71 -12.05
N GLN A 14 -9.27 -18.06 -10.77
CA GLN A 14 -10.56 -18.10 -10.09
C GLN A 14 -11.11 -16.68 -9.92
N ARG A 15 -12.39 -16.49 -10.25
CA ARG A 15 -13.09 -15.21 -10.10
C ARG A 15 -13.74 -15.11 -8.73
N CYS A 16 -13.27 -14.15 -7.94
CA CYS A 16 -13.82 -13.82 -6.63
C CYS A 16 -14.79 -12.64 -6.73
N GLU A 17 -15.68 -12.52 -5.74
CA GLU A 17 -16.71 -11.46 -5.70
C GLU A 17 -16.19 -10.15 -5.08
N SER A 18 -15.04 -10.19 -4.40
CA SER A 18 -14.44 -9.00 -3.76
C SER A 18 -12.93 -9.12 -3.59
N LEU A 19 -12.26 -7.99 -3.39
CA LEU A 19 -10.81 -7.94 -3.09
C LEU A 19 -10.47 -8.70 -1.79
N SER A 20 -11.35 -8.63 -0.78
CA SER A 20 -11.19 -9.40 0.45
C SER A 20 -11.30 -10.90 0.18
N GLY A 21 -12.27 -11.31 -0.67
CA GLY A 21 -12.40 -12.70 -1.11
C GLY A 21 -11.15 -13.23 -1.82
N ILE A 22 -10.49 -12.40 -2.64
CA ILE A 22 -9.21 -12.78 -3.26
C ILE A 22 -8.11 -12.94 -2.22
N LYS A 23 -8.01 -12.05 -1.24
CA LYS A 23 -7.00 -12.17 -0.17
C LYS A 23 -7.18 -13.45 0.64
N ASP A 24 -8.42 -13.77 1.00
CA ASP A 24 -8.73 -15.01 1.71
C ASP A 24 -8.47 -16.23 0.82
N HIS A 25 -8.86 -16.17 -0.45
CA HIS A 25 -8.54 -17.21 -1.44
C HIS A 25 -7.03 -17.44 -1.56
N LEU A 26 -6.24 -16.37 -1.72
CA LEU A 26 -4.78 -16.44 -1.78
C LEU A 26 -4.21 -17.04 -0.49
N MET A 27 -4.77 -16.72 0.67
CA MET A 27 -4.32 -17.27 1.95
C MET A 27 -4.66 -18.77 2.10
N VAL A 28 -5.90 -19.16 1.82
CA VAL A 28 -6.41 -20.52 2.10
C VAL A 28 -6.00 -21.51 1.02
N VAL A 29 -6.03 -21.10 -0.25
CA VAL A 29 -5.77 -21.98 -1.40
C VAL A 29 -4.29 -21.99 -1.78
N HIS A 30 -3.64 -20.82 -1.73
CA HIS A 30 -2.25 -20.67 -2.18
C HIS A 30 -1.25 -20.42 -1.05
N GLY A 31 -1.71 -20.29 0.21
CA GLY A 31 -0.82 -20.02 1.35
C GLY A 31 -0.18 -18.63 1.33
N ILE A 32 -0.61 -17.74 0.44
CA ILE A 32 -0.05 -16.40 0.26
C ILE A 32 -0.71 -15.47 1.26
N LYS A 33 0.02 -15.14 2.32
CA LYS A 33 -0.38 -14.09 3.25
C LYS A 33 0.10 -12.74 2.73
N ASP A 34 -0.85 -11.82 2.55
CA ASP A 34 -0.54 -10.41 2.35
C ASP A 34 0.20 -9.93 3.61
N LYS A 35 1.53 -9.83 3.53
CA LYS A 35 2.38 -9.33 4.62
C LYS A 35 2.24 -7.80 4.77
N LYS A 36 1.03 -7.25 4.63
CA LYS A 36 0.70 -5.88 5.09
C LYS A 36 0.66 -5.88 6.61
N ASN A 37 1.79 -6.20 7.21
CA ASN A 37 2.06 -5.98 8.60
C ASN A 37 2.25 -4.48 8.77
N PHE A 38 1.46 -3.86 9.63
CA PHE A 38 1.72 -2.51 10.09
C PHE A 38 2.81 -2.61 11.14
N ILE A 39 4.05 -2.36 10.74
CA ILE A 39 5.23 -2.50 11.60
C ILE A 39 5.45 -1.19 12.35
N CYS A 40 5.69 -1.28 13.67
CA CYS A 40 6.08 -0.12 14.44
C CYS A 40 7.50 0.30 14.09
N ARG A 41 7.71 1.53 13.60
CA ARG A 41 9.06 2.04 13.31
C ARG A 41 9.96 2.22 14.54
N TYR A 42 9.40 2.21 15.75
CA TYR A 42 10.14 2.44 16.99
C TYR A 42 10.57 1.16 17.70
N CYS A 43 9.89 0.02 17.45
CA CYS A 43 10.21 -1.26 18.08
C CYS A 43 10.00 -2.48 17.18
N GLU A 44 9.74 -2.25 15.89
CA GLU A 44 9.58 -3.25 14.82
C GLU A 44 8.50 -4.31 15.07
N LYS A 45 7.65 -4.08 16.08
CA LYS A 45 6.56 -5.00 16.41
C LYS A 45 5.50 -4.99 15.29
N PRO A 46 5.12 -6.16 14.75
CA PRO A 46 4.12 -6.24 13.69
C PRO A 46 2.69 -6.19 14.25
N PHE A 47 1.80 -5.53 13.53
CA PHE A 47 0.37 -5.47 13.84
C PHE A 47 -0.47 -5.80 12.61
N SER A 48 -1.57 -6.55 12.80
CA SER A 48 -2.49 -6.94 11.72
C SER A 48 -3.41 -5.82 11.24
N LYS A 49 -3.51 -4.71 11.99
CA LYS A 49 -4.39 -3.58 11.68
C LYS A 49 -3.70 -2.26 12.02
N LYS A 50 -3.93 -1.24 11.19
CA LYS A 50 -3.38 0.11 11.38
C LYS A 50 -3.79 0.75 12.70
N PHE A 51 -5.08 0.67 13.06
CA PHE A 51 -5.58 1.21 14.34
C PHE A 51 -4.85 0.61 15.55
N ASN A 52 -4.50 -0.68 15.49
CA ASN A 52 -3.77 -1.35 16.56
C ASN A 52 -2.33 -0.82 16.68
N LEU A 53 -1.66 -0.58 15.54
CA LEU A 53 -0.35 0.06 15.52
C LEU A 53 -0.43 1.47 16.11
N GLN A 54 -1.43 2.26 15.71
CA GLN A 54 -1.63 3.62 16.18
C GLN A 54 -1.82 3.70 17.70
N ARG A 55 -2.70 2.86 18.24
CA ARG A 55 -2.89 2.72 19.68
C ARG A 55 -1.60 2.31 20.38
N HIS A 56 -0.85 1.36 19.82
CA HIS A 56 0.43 0.93 20.36
C HIS A 56 1.45 2.07 20.41
N ILE A 57 1.60 2.84 19.33
CA ILE A 57 2.53 3.98 19.30
C ILE A 57 2.14 5.02 20.34
N LYS A 58 0.84 5.31 20.47
CA LYS A 58 0.34 6.26 21.47
C LYS A 58 0.55 5.78 22.91
N SER A 59 0.33 4.49 23.20
CA SER A 59 0.44 3.97 24.57
C SER A 59 1.86 3.63 25.00
N VAL A 60 2.67 3.07 24.08
CA VAL A 60 4.02 2.56 24.38
C VAL A 60 5.08 3.62 24.09
N HIS A 61 4.96 4.33 22.97
CA HIS A 61 5.94 5.33 22.56
C HIS A 61 5.49 6.76 22.89
N LYS A 62 4.26 6.97 23.38
CA LYS A 62 3.69 8.28 23.72
C LYS A 62 3.73 9.29 22.56
N VAL A 63 3.68 8.79 21.32
CA VAL A 63 3.65 9.62 20.10
C VAL A 63 2.22 9.60 19.53
N ASP A 64 1.65 10.77 19.23
CA ASP A 64 0.38 10.85 18.50
C ASP A 64 0.67 10.86 17.00
N VAL A 65 0.37 9.76 16.31
CA VAL A 65 0.64 9.64 14.87
C VAL A 65 -0.67 9.78 14.11
N GLN A 66 -1.01 11.00 13.68
CA GLN A 66 -2.09 11.27 12.72
C GLN A 66 -1.67 10.80 11.32
N GLN A 67 -1.63 9.48 11.09
CA GLN A 67 -1.22 8.94 9.81
C GLN A 67 -2.40 9.06 8.84
N LYS A 68 -2.40 10.11 8.00
CA LYS A 68 -3.17 10.14 6.76
C LYS A 68 -2.68 8.94 5.94
N ILE A 69 -3.54 7.94 5.75
CA ILE A 69 -3.24 6.81 4.87
C ILE A 69 -3.52 7.33 3.48
N ASP A 70 -2.48 7.77 2.79
CA ASP A 70 -2.57 7.83 1.36
C ASP A 70 -2.62 6.40 0.83
N LEU A 71 -3.74 6.07 0.19
CA LEU A 71 -4.01 4.76 -0.42
C LEU A 71 -3.85 4.83 -1.94
N THR A 72 -3.28 5.90 -2.48
CA THR A 72 -3.05 6.07 -3.92
C THR A 72 -1.80 6.90 -4.15
N GLY A 73 -0.77 6.32 -4.75
CA GLY A 73 0.41 7.10 -5.10
C GLY A 73 1.48 6.23 -5.72
N ALA A 74 1.16 5.64 -6.88
CA ALA A 74 2.17 5.61 -7.93
C ALA A 74 2.33 7.07 -8.38
N GLU A 75 3.12 7.83 -7.64
CA GLU A 75 3.62 9.13 -8.06
C GLU A 75 5.12 9.01 -8.10
N SER A 76 5.55 8.56 -9.28
CA SER A 76 6.87 8.84 -9.83
C SER A 76 6.93 10.35 -10.03
N GLU A 77 7.13 11.11 -8.94
CA GLU A 77 7.59 12.48 -9.05
C GLU A 77 9.07 12.38 -9.44
N CYS A 78 9.36 12.52 -10.73
CA CYS A 78 10.68 12.93 -11.17
C CYS A 78 10.71 14.45 -11.08
N PRO A 79 11.43 15.04 -10.10
CA PRO A 79 11.70 16.47 -10.11
C PRO A 79 12.97 16.67 -10.94
N ILE A 80 12.80 16.84 -12.25
CA ILE A 80 13.77 17.61 -13.04
C ILE A 80 13.02 18.67 -13.83
N GLU A 81 12.82 19.80 -13.15
CA GLU A 81 12.53 21.06 -13.80
C GLU A 81 13.84 21.55 -14.42
N GLU A 82 14.15 21.12 -15.64
CA GLU A 82 15.17 21.77 -16.47
C GLU A 82 14.45 22.44 -17.63
N ASN A 83 14.06 23.69 -17.40
CA ASN A 83 13.64 24.60 -18.45
C ASN A 83 14.80 25.52 -18.82
N CYS A 84 14.83 25.82 -20.13
CA CYS A 84 15.47 26.95 -20.80
C CYS A 84 16.94 26.81 -21.22
N GLY A 85 17.13 26.71 -22.55
CA GLY A 85 18.36 27.17 -23.20
C GLY A 85 18.49 26.75 -24.66
N ASP A 86 17.68 27.30 -25.57
CA ASP A 86 18.03 27.38 -26.99
C ASP A 86 19.07 28.50 -27.21
N PRO A 87 20.27 28.20 -27.73
CA PRO A 87 21.01 29.15 -28.54
C PRO A 87 20.85 28.80 -30.02
N MET A 88 20.17 29.71 -30.71
CA MET A 88 20.25 29.92 -32.16
C MET A 88 21.71 29.93 -32.60
N GLU A 89 22.13 28.94 -33.40
CA GLU A 89 23.38 29.01 -34.16
C GLU A 89 23.04 29.35 -35.63
N THR A 90 23.84 30.28 -36.13
CA THR A 90 23.72 31.10 -37.34
C THR A 90 23.76 30.35 -38.66
#